data_AF-F3QU73-F1
#
_entry.id   AF-F3QU73-F1
#
_cell.length_a   1.000
_cell.length_b   1.000
_cell.length_c   1.000
_cell.angle_alpha   90.00
_cell.angle_beta   90.00
_cell.angle_gamma   90.00
#
_symmetry.space_group_name_H-M   'P 1'
#
loop_
_entity.id
_entity.type
_entity.pdbx_description
1 polymer ?
#
loop_
_entity_poly.entity_id
_entity_poly.type
_entity_poly.pdbx_seq_one_letter_code
_entity_poly.pdbx_strand_id
1 'polypeptide(L)'
;MKRKILPMFVLFWVLGHIQFMAQPPKRQFSPQDFVKRLESFIVREACLTPTEATAFFPIFHELHDKQRGINWQIRELKKRSLPAHATDKDYYNLIKEINKLKIESAELEDLYYKKMCKAIPARKVHEAMQAEDRFHRRMLRKFSNRPDKSKQK
;
A
#
# COMPACT_ATOMS: atom_id res chain seq x y z
N MET A 1 39.41 4.96 -55.83
CA MET A 1 38.00 4.92 -55.36
C MET A 1 37.93 4.70 -53.84
N LYS A 2 38.24 5.66 -52.96
CA LYS A 2 38.11 5.50 -51.50
C LYS A 2 37.94 6.85 -50.78
N ARG A 3 36.86 7.59 -51.04
CA ARG A 3 36.60 8.87 -50.36
C ARG A 3 35.10 9.19 -50.19
N LYS A 4 34.27 8.24 -49.73
CA LYS A 4 32.86 8.54 -49.33
C LYS A 4 32.33 7.73 -48.14
N ILE A 5 33.13 6.85 -47.52
CA ILE A 5 32.65 5.94 -46.46
C ILE A 5 32.75 6.56 -45.07
N LEU A 6 33.67 7.50 -44.86
CA LEU A 6 33.91 8.14 -43.57
C LEU A 6 32.75 9.04 -43.06
N PRO A 7 32.03 9.84 -43.87
CA PRO A 7 30.93 10.65 -43.34
C PRO A 7 29.67 9.85 -42.98
N MET A 8 29.52 8.62 -43.53
CA MET A 8 28.34 7.78 -43.28
C MET A 8 28.42 7.08 -41.91
N PHE A 9 29.63 6.73 -41.45
CA PHE A 9 29.86 6.15 -40.12
C PHE A 9 29.69 7.18 -38.98
N VAL A 10 30.03 8.46 -39.23
CA VAL A 10 29.84 9.54 -38.25
C VAL A 10 28.34 9.85 -38.05
N LEU A 11 27.55 9.82 -39.14
CA LEU A 11 26.10 10.03 -39.06
C LEU A 11 25.38 8.89 -38.30
N PHE A 12 25.86 7.64 -38.44
CA PHE A 12 25.32 6.49 -37.72
C PHE A 12 25.68 6.50 -36.21
N TRP A 13 26.81 7.09 -35.84
CA TRP A 13 27.20 7.29 -34.44
C TRP A 13 26.34 8.33 -33.71
N VAL A 14 25.96 9.42 -34.39
CA VAL A 14 25.13 10.49 -33.78
C VAL A 14 23.68 10.04 -33.55
N LEU A 15 23.10 9.20 -34.42
CA LEU A 15 21.73 8.67 -34.28
C LEU A 15 21.60 7.56 -33.21
N GLY A 16 22.68 6.83 -32.92
CA GLY A 16 22.67 5.74 -31.93
C GLY A 16 22.61 6.17 -30.47
N HIS A 17 22.92 7.44 -30.16
CA HIS A 17 22.93 7.93 -28.78
C HIS A 17 21.53 8.29 -28.22
N ILE A 18 20.51 8.48 -29.07
CA ILE A 18 19.18 8.92 -28.62
C ILE A 18 18.39 7.78 -27.94
N GLN A 19 18.71 6.51 -28.22
CA GLN A 19 17.97 5.37 -27.66
C GLN A 19 18.34 5.01 -26.21
N PHE A 20 19.44 5.54 -25.66
CA PHE A 20 19.90 5.15 -24.32
C PHE A 20 19.26 5.94 -23.15
N MET A 21 18.50 7.01 -23.42
CA MET A 21 17.90 7.87 -22.38
C MET A 21 16.41 7.63 -22.13
N ALA A 22 15.75 6.76 -22.89
CA ALA A 22 14.33 6.47 -22.72
C ALA A 22 14.07 5.33 -21.73
N GLN A 23 14.57 5.44 -20.49
CA GLN A 23 14.00 4.63 -19.40
C GLN A 23 12.69 5.31 -18.96
N PRO A 24 11.53 4.63 -19.06
CA PRO A 24 10.29 5.22 -18.58
C PRO A 24 10.47 5.59 -17.10
N PRO A 25 10.08 6.81 -16.67
CA PRO A 25 10.28 7.24 -15.30
C PRO A 25 9.69 6.20 -14.36
N LYS A 26 10.44 5.80 -13.33
CA LYS A 26 9.94 4.90 -12.28
C LYS A 26 8.65 5.53 -11.76
N ARG A 27 7.51 4.90 -12.06
CA ARG A 27 6.19 5.39 -11.67
C ARG A 27 6.18 5.55 -10.15
N GLN A 28 6.15 6.80 -9.69
CA GLN A 28 6.19 7.12 -8.26
C GLN A 28 4.87 6.65 -7.61
N PHE A 29 4.94 6.30 -6.33
CA PHE A 29 3.75 5.92 -5.59
C PHE A 29 2.87 7.16 -5.37
N SER A 30 1.65 7.12 -5.90
CA SER A 30 0.60 8.09 -5.60
C SER A 30 -0.42 7.46 -4.63
N PRO A 31 -0.66 8.05 -3.44
CA PRO A 31 -1.68 7.58 -2.52
C PRO A 31 -3.08 7.55 -3.15
N GLN A 32 -3.42 8.58 -3.95
CA GLN A 32 -4.72 8.66 -4.61
C GLN A 32 -4.91 7.54 -5.63
N ASP A 33 -3.87 7.24 -6.42
CA ASP A 33 -3.92 6.12 -7.36
C ASP A 33 -4.02 4.78 -6.65
N PHE A 34 -3.41 4.66 -5.47
CA PHE A 34 -3.51 3.45 -4.65
C PHE A 34 -4.95 3.24 -4.17
N VAL A 35 -5.57 4.27 -3.58
CA VAL A 35 -6.97 4.22 -3.13
C VAL A 35 -7.90 3.86 -4.30
N LYS A 36 -7.78 4.56 -5.44
CA LYS A 36 -8.59 4.27 -6.63
C LYS A 36 -8.44 2.81 -7.11
N ARG A 37 -7.21 2.29 -7.13
CA ARG A 37 -6.96 0.88 -7.51
C ARG A 37 -7.55 -0.11 -6.52
N LEU A 38 -7.48 0.19 -5.22
CA LEU A 38 -8.06 -0.63 -4.17
C LEU A 38 -9.59 -0.64 -4.28
N GLU A 39 -10.22 0.52 -4.37
CA GLU A 39 -11.68 0.62 -4.53
C GLU A 39 -12.17 -0.12 -5.77
N SER A 40 -11.51 0.12 -6.92
CA SER A 40 -11.83 -0.58 -8.18
C SER A 40 -11.67 -2.10 -8.04
N PHE A 41 -10.69 -2.55 -7.26
CA PHE A 41 -10.48 -3.96 -6.98
C PHE A 41 -11.61 -4.54 -6.13
N ILE A 42 -11.98 -3.86 -5.05
CA ILE A 42 -13.06 -4.25 -4.15
C ILE A 42 -14.40 -4.29 -4.88
N VAL A 43 -14.76 -3.23 -5.62
CA VAL A 43 -16.04 -3.17 -6.37
C VAL A 43 -16.19 -4.38 -7.30
N ARG A 44 -15.13 -4.72 -8.02
CA ARG A 44 -15.13 -5.84 -8.96
C ARG A 44 -15.23 -7.18 -8.25
N GLU A 45 -14.46 -7.40 -7.19
CA GLU A 45 -14.37 -8.71 -6.53
C GLU A 45 -15.59 -8.99 -5.63
N ALA A 46 -16.13 -7.95 -4.98
CA ALA A 46 -17.32 -8.05 -4.14
C ALA A 46 -18.64 -7.82 -4.91
N CYS A 47 -18.56 -7.56 -6.22
CA CYS A 47 -19.70 -7.25 -7.09
C CYS A 47 -20.63 -6.17 -6.48
N LEU A 48 -20.02 -5.07 -6.04
CA LEU A 48 -20.77 -3.93 -5.50
C LEU A 48 -21.48 -3.18 -6.63
N THR A 49 -22.76 -2.89 -6.47
CA THR A 49 -23.47 -1.96 -7.34
C THR A 49 -22.96 -0.54 -7.08
N PRO A 50 -23.20 0.43 -8.00
CA PRO A 50 -22.86 1.83 -7.75
C PRO A 50 -23.48 2.36 -6.45
N THR A 51 -24.74 2.00 -6.18
CA THR A 51 -25.46 2.40 -4.97
C THR A 51 -24.84 1.82 -3.69
N GLU A 52 -24.47 0.54 -3.71
CA GLU A 52 -23.80 -0.10 -2.58
C GLU A 52 -22.39 0.46 -2.36
N ALA A 53 -21.63 0.72 -3.43
CA ALA A 53 -20.31 1.32 -3.34
C ALA A 53 -20.35 2.71 -2.69
N THR A 54 -21.34 3.55 -3.08
CA THR A 54 -21.56 4.86 -2.46
C THR A 54 -21.91 4.77 -0.97
N ALA A 55 -22.62 3.72 -0.54
CA ALA A 55 -22.93 3.47 0.87
C ALA A 55 -21.75 2.87 1.65
N PHE A 56 -20.93 2.04 1.00
CA PHE A 56 -19.85 1.27 1.62
C PHE A 56 -18.57 2.09 1.84
N PHE A 57 -18.07 2.76 0.80
CA PHE A 57 -16.73 3.39 0.85
C PHE A 57 -16.57 4.51 1.89
N PRO A 58 -17.56 5.35 2.19
CA PRO A 58 -17.44 6.34 3.27
C PRO A 58 -17.13 5.69 4.62
N ILE A 59 -17.82 4.59 4.94
CA ILE A 59 -17.64 3.84 6.19
C ILE A 59 -16.28 3.14 6.19
N PHE A 60 -15.90 2.55 5.06
CA PHE A 60 -14.62 1.86 4.86
C PHE A 60 -13.42 2.80 5.05
N HIS A 61 -13.44 3.96 4.41
CA HIS A 61 -12.35 4.93 4.52
C HIS A 61 -12.22 5.49 5.93
N GLU A 62 -13.34 5.78 6.59
CA GLU A 62 -13.31 6.27 7.98
C GLU A 62 -12.69 5.22 8.93
N LEU A 63 -12.99 3.94 8.77
CA LEU A 63 -12.34 2.85 9.52
C LEU A 63 -10.82 2.87 9.31
N HIS A 64 -10.38 2.88 8.05
CA HIS A 64 -8.95 2.82 7.73
C HIS A 64 -8.17 4.06 8.16
N ASP A 65 -8.76 5.24 8.07
CA ASP A 65 -8.10 6.46 8.54
C ASP A 65 -7.91 6.44 10.06
N LYS A 66 -8.91 5.96 10.82
CA LYS A 66 -8.78 5.77 12.27
C LYS A 66 -7.77 4.68 12.64
N GLN A 67 -7.83 3.52 11.99
CA GLN A 67 -6.83 2.47 12.16
C GLN A 67 -5.42 2.95 11.80
N ARG A 68 -5.26 3.82 10.79
CA ARG A 68 -3.96 4.41 10.45
C ARG A 68 -3.42 5.27 11.59
N GLY A 69 -4.27 6.05 12.25
CA GLY A 69 -3.92 6.81 13.45
C GLY A 69 -3.41 5.91 14.58
N ILE A 70 -4.17 4.85 14.90
CA ILE A 70 -3.79 3.87 15.94
C ILE A 70 -2.47 3.17 15.57
N ASN A 71 -2.34 2.72 14.32
CA ASN A 71 -1.13 2.06 13.83
C ASN A 71 0.11 2.97 13.86
N TRP A 72 -0.08 4.27 13.62
CA TRP A 72 0.99 5.26 13.77
C TRP A 72 1.44 5.37 15.22
N GLN A 73 0.51 5.46 16.18
CA GLN A 73 0.84 5.47 17.62
C GLN A 73 1.58 4.20 18.05
N ILE A 74 1.09 3.02 17.65
CA ILE A 74 1.76 1.74 17.90
C ILE A 74 3.18 1.75 17.34
N ARG A 75 3.37 2.30 16.13
CA ARG A 75 4.69 2.39 15.50
C ARG A 75 5.63 3.28 16.28
N GLU A 76 5.16 4.44 16.75
CA GLU A 76 5.98 5.36 17.54
C GLU A 76 6.35 4.76 18.90
N LEU A 77 5.41 4.08 19.57
CA LEU A 77 5.71 3.35 20.81
C LEU A 77 6.75 2.25 20.59
N LYS A 78 6.67 1.50 19.48
CA LYS A 78 7.67 0.44 19.17
C LYS A 78 9.06 0.98 18.83
N LYS A 79 9.15 2.19 18.28
CA LYS A 79 10.44 2.85 18.00
C LYS A 79 11.02 3.57 19.21
N ARG A 80 10.19 3.83 20.23
CA ARG A 80 10.59 4.56 21.42
C ARG A 80 11.77 3.86 22.08
N SER A 81 12.89 4.56 22.16
CA SER A 81 14.03 4.10 22.95
C SER A 81 13.80 4.48 24.41
N LEU A 82 13.92 3.50 25.30
CA LEU A 82 13.87 3.74 26.73
C LEU A 82 15.25 4.18 27.25
N PRO A 83 15.31 4.95 28.36
CA PRO A 83 16.57 5.39 28.94
C PRO A 83 17.41 4.20 29.40
N ALA A 84 18.74 4.40 29.54
CA ALA A 84 19.68 3.34 29.91
C ALA A 84 19.38 2.68 31.27
N HIS A 85 18.68 3.36 32.17
CA HIS A 85 18.28 2.88 33.49
C HIS A 85 16.82 2.39 33.55
N ALA A 86 16.18 2.17 32.40
CA ALA A 86 14.82 1.67 32.35
C ALA A 86 14.71 0.29 33.01
N THR A 87 13.62 0.10 33.74
CA THR A 87 13.31 -1.14 34.45
C THR A 87 12.41 -2.05 33.60
N ASP A 88 12.37 -3.34 33.91
CA ASP A 88 11.41 -4.29 33.29
C ASP A 88 9.95 -3.81 33.38
N LYS A 89 9.59 -3.07 34.44
CA LYS A 89 8.27 -2.47 34.60
C LYS A 89 7.99 -1.42 33.52
N ASP A 90 8.99 -0.67 33.09
CA ASP A 90 8.85 0.34 32.03
C ASP A 90 8.61 -0.32 30.67
N TYR A 91 9.34 -1.41 30.38
CA TYR A 91 9.09 -2.23 29.20
C TYR A 91 7.70 -2.86 29.22
N TYR A 92 7.27 -3.39 30.36
CA TYR A 92 5.93 -3.95 30.53
C TYR A 92 4.83 -2.90 30.28
N ASN A 93 5.00 -1.68 30.79
CA ASN A 93 4.07 -0.58 30.55
C ASN A 93 3.97 -0.23 29.05
N LEU A 94 5.09 -0.19 28.34
CA LEU A 94 5.12 0.05 26.89
C LEU A 94 4.38 -1.05 26.12
N ILE A 95 4.62 -2.32 26.48
CA ILE A 95 3.93 -3.47 25.89
C ILE A 95 2.42 -3.40 26.17
N LYS A 96 2.04 -3.04 27.40
CA LYS A 96 0.64 -2.88 27.81
C LYS A 96 -0.05 -1.78 27.01
N GLU A 97 0.60 -0.64 26.79
CA GLU A 97 0.07 0.46 25.98
C GLU A 97 -0.13 0.04 24.51
N ILE A 98 0.87 -0.62 23.92
CA ILE A 98 0.75 -1.20 22.57
C ILE A 98 -0.42 -2.18 22.50
N ASN A 99 -0.59 -3.04 23.51
CA ASN A 99 -1.69 -4.00 23.53
C ASN A 99 -3.05 -3.34 23.66
N LYS A 100 -3.17 -2.28 24.48
CA LYS A 100 -4.39 -1.48 24.59
C LYS A 100 -4.81 -0.91 23.24
N LEU A 101 -3.86 -0.32 22.50
CA LEU A 101 -4.13 0.23 21.16
C LEU A 101 -4.56 -0.85 20.15
N LYS A 102 -4.00 -2.07 20.24
CA LYS A 102 -4.46 -3.19 19.40
C LYS A 102 -5.89 -3.60 19.70
N ILE A 103 -6.27 -3.64 20.99
CA ILE A 103 -7.65 -3.93 21.41
C ILE A 103 -8.59 -2.85 20.87
N GLU A 104 -8.23 -1.58 21.04
CA GLU A 104 -9.00 -0.45 20.51
C GLU A 104 -9.20 -0.54 18.98
N SER A 105 -8.15 -0.92 18.24
CA SER A 105 -8.24 -1.15 16.80
C SER A 105 -9.21 -2.28 16.43
N ALA A 106 -9.26 -3.35 17.23
CA ALA A 106 -10.14 -4.50 17.00
C ALA A 106 -11.61 -4.17 17.34
N GLU A 107 -11.84 -3.44 18.44
CA GLU A 107 -13.17 -2.95 18.82
C GLU A 107 -13.72 -1.98 17.77
N LEU A 108 -12.86 -1.10 17.25
CA LEU A 108 -13.19 -0.20 16.15
C LEU A 108 -13.59 -0.99 14.90
N GLU A 109 -12.82 -2.01 14.53
CA GLU A 109 -13.11 -2.86 13.37
C GLU A 109 -14.47 -3.55 13.47
N ASP A 110 -14.78 -4.16 14.62
CA ASP A 110 -16.09 -4.79 14.87
C ASP A 110 -17.25 -3.78 14.72
N LEU A 111 -17.11 -2.58 15.29
CA LEU A 111 -18.12 -1.54 15.21
C LEU A 111 -18.37 -1.10 13.76
N TYR A 112 -17.33 -0.97 12.95
CA TYR A 112 -17.46 -0.56 11.56
C TYR A 112 -17.97 -1.66 10.65
N TYR A 113 -17.60 -2.92 10.87
CA TYR A 113 -18.22 -4.03 10.13
C TYR A 113 -19.71 -4.16 10.43
N LYS A 114 -20.14 -3.95 11.68
CA LYS A 114 -21.56 -3.85 12.01
C LYS A 114 -22.26 -2.71 11.27
N LYS A 115 -21.60 -1.55 11.11
CA LYS A 115 -22.13 -0.43 10.31
C LYS A 115 -22.23 -0.78 8.82
N MET A 116 -21.20 -1.40 8.25
CA MET A 116 -21.20 -1.81 6.84
C MET A 116 -22.28 -2.86 6.55
N CYS A 117 -22.46 -3.85 7.43
CA CYS A 117 -23.50 -4.87 7.29
C CYS A 117 -24.93 -4.32 7.43
N LYS A 118 -25.10 -3.14 8.03
CA LYS A 118 -26.38 -2.41 8.01
C LYS A 118 -26.60 -1.63 6.72
N ALA A 119 -25.51 -1.21 6.05
CA ALA A 119 -25.57 -0.41 4.84
C ALA A 119 -25.71 -1.27 3.57
N ILE A 120 -25.05 -2.42 3.51
CA ILE A 120 -25.06 -3.34 2.36
C ILE A 120 -25.16 -4.81 2.83
N PRO A 121 -25.55 -5.77 1.97
CA PRO A 121 -25.64 -7.18 2.36
C PRO A 121 -24.33 -7.74 2.94
N ALA A 122 -24.42 -8.44 4.08
CA ALA A 122 -23.25 -8.97 4.80
C ALA A 122 -22.33 -9.85 3.93
N ARG A 123 -22.91 -10.61 2.98
CA ARG A 123 -22.12 -11.38 2.00
C ARG A 123 -21.14 -10.49 1.23
N LYS A 124 -21.58 -9.31 0.79
CA LYS A 124 -20.74 -8.37 0.03
C LYS A 124 -19.69 -7.69 0.91
N VAL A 125 -20.02 -7.39 2.17
CA VAL A 125 -19.02 -6.90 3.14
C VAL A 125 -17.90 -7.93 3.31
N HIS A 126 -18.24 -9.20 3.50
CA HIS A 126 -17.27 -10.27 3.64
C HIS A 126 -16.40 -10.45 2.37
N GLU A 127 -16.99 -10.41 1.17
CA GLU A 127 -16.23 -10.45 -0.07
C GLU A 127 -15.29 -9.23 -0.22
N ALA A 128 -15.74 -8.04 0.20
CA ALA A 128 -14.92 -6.84 0.20
C ALA A 128 -13.71 -6.96 1.14
N MET A 129 -13.89 -7.53 2.34
CA MET A 129 -12.80 -7.83 3.27
C MET A 129 -11.77 -8.77 2.62
N GLN A 130 -12.23 -9.86 2.00
CA GLN A 130 -11.31 -10.78 1.33
C GLN A 130 -10.62 -10.13 0.13
N ALA A 131 -11.31 -9.28 -0.63
CA ALA A 131 -10.74 -8.57 -1.76
C ALA A 131 -9.62 -7.62 -1.32
N GLU A 132 -9.82 -6.86 -0.25
CA GLU A 132 -8.80 -6.01 0.35
C GLU A 132 -7.56 -6.82 0.74
N ASP A 133 -7.76 -7.92 1.45
CA ASP A 133 -6.70 -8.86 1.86
C ASP A 133 -5.89 -9.39 0.67
N ARG A 134 -6.59 -9.84 -0.38
CA ARG A 134 -5.97 -10.30 -1.63
C ARG A 134 -5.19 -9.18 -2.30
N PHE A 135 -5.71 -7.96 -2.30
CA PHE A 135 -5.04 -6.80 -2.88
C PHE A 135 -3.73 -6.51 -2.17
N HIS A 136 -3.74 -6.42 -0.83
CA HIS A 136 -2.55 -6.17 -0.03
C HIS A 136 -1.49 -7.28 -0.20
N ARG A 137 -1.90 -8.56 -0.16
CA ARG A 137 -0.98 -9.70 -0.41
C ARG A 137 -0.36 -9.64 -1.80
N ARG A 138 -1.14 -9.33 -2.84
CA ARG A 138 -0.64 -9.18 -4.22
C ARG A 138 0.35 -8.01 -4.32
N MET A 139 0.10 -6.90 -3.65
CA MET A 139 1.00 -5.76 -3.64
C MET A 139 2.33 -6.11 -2.95
N LEU A 140 2.32 -6.75 -1.79
CA LEU A 140 3.53 -7.18 -1.09
C LEU A 140 4.38 -8.13 -1.94
N ARG A 141 3.76 -9.12 -2.61
CA ARG A 141 4.47 -10.02 -3.54
C ARG A 141 5.16 -9.31 -4.70
N LYS A 142 4.55 -8.24 -5.23
CA LYS A 142 5.16 -7.42 -6.29
C LYS A 142 6.36 -6.62 -5.79
N PHE A 143 6.41 -6.27 -4.51
CA PHE A 143 7.57 -5.63 -3.91
C PHE A 143 8.69 -6.63 -3.61
N SER A 144 8.38 -7.83 -3.12
CA SER A 144 9.38 -8.86 -2.81
C SER A 144 10.05 -9.46 -4.06
N ASN A 145 9.33 -9.58 -5.17
CA ASN A 145 9.82 -10.20 -6.40
C ASN A 145 10.58 -9.23 -7.32
N ARG A 146 10.97 -8.04 -6.85
CA ARG A 146 11.83 -7.14 -7.63
C ARG A 146 13.26 -7.70 -7.60
N PRO A 147 13.88 -7.99 -8.76
CA PRO A 147 15.25 -8.48 -8.80
C PRO A 147 16.18 -7.47 -8.12
N ASP A 148 17.05 -7.98 -7.26
CA ASP A 148 18.03 -7.18 -6.54
C ASP A 148 19.02 -6.55 -7.54
N LYS A 149 18.90 -5.23 -7.73
CA LYS A 149 19.77 -4.47 -8.62
C LYS A 149 21.21 -4.35 -8.10
N SER A 150 21.51 -4.84 -6.89
CA SER A 150 22.88 -4.89 -6.37
C SER A 150 23.75 -5.98 -7.01
N LYS A 151 23.15 -6.98 -7.67
CA LYS A 151 23.87 -8.10 -8.32
C LYS A 151 24.17 -7.88 -9.81
N GLN A 152 24.01 -6.66 -10.32
CA GLN A 152 24.22 -6.31 -11.73
C GLN A 152 25.29 -5.21 -11.94
N LYS A 153 26.11 -4.96 -10.92
CA LYS A 153 27.30 -4.10 -11.04
C LYS A 153 28.56 -4.94 -11.01
#